data_AF-A0A962SB51-F1
#
_entry.id   AF-A0A962SB51-F1
#
_cell.length_a   1.000
_cell.length_b   1.000
_cell.length_c   1.000
_cell.angle_alpha   90.00
_cell.angle_beta   90.00
_cell.angle_gamma   90.00
#
_symmetry.space_group_name_H-M   'P 1'
#
loop_
_entity.id
_entity.type
_entity.pdbx_description
1 polymer ?
#
loop_
_entity_poly.entity_id
_entity_poly.type
_entity_poly.pdbx_seq_one_letter_code
_entity_poly.pdbx_strand_id
1 'polypeptide(L)'
;YLGLGSTITMLRMKYGSTESLEFTEQVTRELALTGWKTGVELAKEKGPAPIMNEEFEITGEMLRLRPELKADGYQVGDKLPGRVLHAKYSRYMQKFSKLAPELIDEIVKHGARFTHHSSIAPTGTISLSLANNASNGIEPSFAHHYARNVIREGKKSKEKVDVYSFELLAYRELINKKAMPFADDESARLPDYFISADDVTPKAHVDIQAAAQRWIDSSISKTANVPTNFPYEAFKDIYLYAYDQGLKGCTTFRYNPEAFQGVLVKEEDLANTTYEFELSDGSIVNCKGNEEIEYDGELHSAANLYDALKEGYYGKF
;
A
#
# COMPACT_ATOMS: atom_id res chain seq x y z
N TYR A 1 0.25 1.68 9.16
CA TYR A 1 -0.71 0.60 9.48
C TYR A 1 -0.89 -0.28 8.24
N LEU A 2 -1.51 -1.45 8.38
CA LEU A 2 -1.88 -2.36 7.28
C LEU A 2 -3.33 -2.83 7.46
N GLY A 3 -3.86 -3.56 6.48
CA GLY A 3 -5.19 -4.19 6.57
C GLY A 3 -6.36 -3.29 6.19
N LEU A 4 -6.11 -2.13 5.55
CA LEU A 4 -7.18 -1.20 5.19
C LEU A 4 -8.17 -1.81 4.20
N GLY A 5 -7.68 -2.43 3.13
CA GLY A 5 -8.49 -3.11 2.12
C GLY A 5 -9.37 -4.21 2.73
N SER A 6 -8.79 -5.09 3.54
CA SER A 6 -9.54 -6.11 4.28
C SER A 6 -10.62 -5.49 5.17
N THR A 7 -10.30 -4.40 5.88
CA THR A 7 -11.25 -3.70 6.76
C THR A 7 -12.41 -3.12 5.96
N ILE A 8 -12.13 -2.44 4.84
CA ILE A 8 -13.14 -1.88 3.93
C ILE A 8 -14.09 -2.99 3.45
N THR A 9 -13.54 -4.13 3.00
CA THR A 9 -14.33 -5.29 2.56
C THR A 9 -15.19 -5.86 3.69
N MET A 10 -14.64 -6.00 4.90
CA MET A 10 -15.37 -6.52 6.06
C MET A 10 -16.48 -5.58 6.54
N LEU A 11 -16.31 -4.27 6.35
CA LEU A 11 -17.35 -3.26 6.57
C LEU A 11 -18.35 -3.17 5.40
N ARG A 12 -18.23 -4.03 4.39
CA ARG A 12 -19.09 -4.10 3.20
C ARG A 12 -19.04 -2.84 2.34
N MET A 13 -17.96 -2.09 2.42
CA MET A 13 -17.70 -0.93 1.56
C MET A 13 -16.96 -1.39 0.30
N LYS A 14 -17.19 -0.72 -0.82
CA LYS A 14 -16.38 -0.92 -2.03
C LYS A 14 -15.12 -0.07 -1.96
N TYR A 15 -13.96 -0.69 -2.15
CA TYR A 15 -12.70 0.03 -2.15
C TYR A 15 -12.67 1.11 -3.24
N GLY A 16 -12.41 2.37 -2.84
CA GLY A 16 -12.46 3.53 -3.74
C GLY A 16 -13.84 4.21 -3.84
N SER A 17 -14.88 3.69 -3.19
CA SER A 17 -16.16 4.41 -3.04
C SER A 17 -16.03 5.60 -2.09
N THR A 18 -16.93 6.56 -2.18
CA THR A 18 -16.99 7.73 -1.27
C THR A 18 -16.93 7.32 0.21
N GLU A 19 -17.73 6.32 0.61
CA GLU A 19 -17.77 5.81 1.99
C GLU A 19 -16.40 5.26 2.42
N SER A 20 -15.71 4.52 1.53
CA SER A 20 -14.38 3.98 1.83
C SER A 20 -13.31 5.07 1.92
N LEU A 21 -13.44 6.17 1.16
CA LEU A 21 -12.55 7.33 1.22
C LEU A 21 -12.74 8.08 2.54
N GLU A 22 -13.99 8.31 2.94
CA GLU A 22 -14.33 8.94 4.23
C GLU A 22 -13.82 8.11 5.41
N PHE A 23 -14.03 6.79 5.36
CA PHE A 23 -13.51 5.86 6.37
C PHE A 23 -11.98 5.89 6.43
N THR A 24 -11.31 5.86 5.27
CA THR A 24 -9.84 5.92 5.17
C THR A 24 -9.30 7.20 5.79
N GLU A 25 -9.92 8.34 5.49
CA GLU A 25 -9.54 9.62 6.08
C GLU A 25 -9.74 9.60 7.60
N GLN A 26 -10.90 9.12 8.07
CA GLN A 26 -11.21 9.05 9.50
C GLN A 26 -10.18 8.19 10.26
N VAL A 27 -9.91 6.97 9.79
CA VAL A 27 -8.93 6.07 10.44
C VAL A 27 -7.55 6.74 10.50
N THR A 28 -7.11 7.34 9.39
CA THR A 28 -5.78 7.96 9.34
C THR A 28 -5.70 9.21 10.22
N ARG A 29 -6.80 9.98 10.30
CA ARG A 29 -6.92 11.14 11.20
C ARG A 29 -6.82 10.74 12.67
N GLU A 30 -7.57 9.73 13.10
CA GLU A 30 -7.55 9.28 14.51
C GLU A 30 -6.16 8.74 14.90
N LEU A 31 -5.50 8.01 13.99
CA LEU A 31 -4.11 7.57 14.19
C LEU A 31 -3.15 8.76 14.32
N ALA A 32 -3.28 9.78 13.47
CA ALA A 32 -2.42 10.95 13.52
C ALA A 32 -2.66 11.77 14.80
N LEU A 33 -3.92 12.00 15.17
CA LEU A 33 -4.29 12.73 16.40
C LEU A 33 -3.76 12.02 17.64
N THR A 34 -3.98 10.71 17.74
CA THR A 34 -3.48 9.88 18.86
C THR A 34 -1.96 9.87 18.91
N GLY A 35 -1.33 9.80 17.73
CA GLY A 35 0.11 9.90 17.56
C GLY A 35 0.70 11.16 18.16
N TRP A 36 0.23 12.32 17.72
CA TRP A 36 0.72 13.61 18.20
C TRP A 36 0.44 13.82 19.69
N LYS A 37 -0.73 13.42 20.19
CA LYS A 37 -1.01 13.43 21.64
C LYS A 37 0.01 12.60 22.42
N THR A 38 0.28 11.38 21.96
CA THR A 38 1.34 10.52 22.53
C THR A 38 2.73 11.18 22.43
N GLY A 39 3.02 11.84 21.31
CA GLY A 39 4.26 12.57 21.09
C GLY A 39 4.48 13.70 22.10
N VAL A 40 3.43 14.42 22.47
CA VAL A 40 3.45 15.44 23.53
C VAL A 40 3.68 14.81 24.90
N GLU A 41 2.95 13.75 25.25
CA GLU A 41 3.11 13.08 26.55
C GLU A 41 4.54 12.55 26.75
N LEU A 42 5.11 11.93 25.71
CA LEU A 42 6.51 11.52 25.71
C LEU A 42 7.48 12.70 25.79
N ALA A 43 7.12 13.87 25.24
CA ALA A 43 7.94 15.07 25.35
C ALA A 43 7.92 15.63 26.78
N LYS A 44 6.78 15.56 27.49
CA LYS A 44 6.70 15.94 28.92
C LYS A 44 7.54 15.02 29.79
N GLU A 45 7.53 13.72 29.52
CA GLU A 45 8.29 12.72 30.29
C GLU A 45 9.80 12.77 29.98
N LYS A 46 10.18 12.84 28.70
CA LYS A 46 11.55 12.58 28.23
C LYS A 46 12.23 13.77 27.53
N GLY A 47 11.52 14.88 27.39
CA GLY A 47 11.92 16.03 26.57
C GLY A 47 11.50 15.88 25.09
N PRO A 48 11.27 16.98 24.36
CA PRO A 48 10.92 16.94 22.95
C PRO A 48 12.13 16.59 22.06
N ALA A 49 11.89 16.38 20.77
CA ALA A 49 12.97 16.33 19.79
C ALA A 49 13.80 17.64 19.87
N PRO A 50 15.15 17.59 19.84
CA PRO A 50 15.99 18.77 20.08
C PRO A 50 15.61 20.00 19.23
N ILE A 51 15.33 19.79 17.95
CA ILE A 51 14.95 20.84 16.99
C ILE A 51 13.68 21.62 17.39
N MET A 52 12.83 21.05 18.24
CA MET A 52 11.62 21.72 18.74
C MET A 52 11.95 22.86 19.73
N ASN A 53 13.13 22.80 20.36
CA ASN A 53 13.61 23.84 21.29
C ASN A 53 14.63 24.79 20.65
N GLU A 54 15.18 24.45 19.49
CA GLU A 54 16.07 25.34 18.73
C GLU A 54 15.32 26.59 18.28
N GLU A 55 16.00 27.74 18.31
CA GLU A 55 15.47 29.00 17.81
C GLU A 55 15.83 29.20 16.33
N PHE A 56 14.82 29.57 15.54
CA PHE A 56 14.96 29.84 14.13
C PHE A 56 14.66 31.30 13.86
N GLU A 57 15.54 31.94 13.08
CA GLU A 57 15.30 33.29 12.60
C GLU A 57 14.23 33.28 11.50
N ILE A 58 13.24 34.17 11.62
CA ILE A 58 12.18 34.34 10.65
C ILE A 58 12.75 35.01 9.40
N THR A 59 12.65 34.30 8.27
CA THR A 59 13.10 34.79 6.97
C THR A 59 11.96 35.42 6.18
N GLY A 60 12.31 36.25 5.18
CA GLY A 60 11.32 36.78 4.24
C GLY A 60 10.57 35.69 3.46
N GLU A 61 11.22 34.55 3.19
CA GLU A 61 10.57 33.40 2.58
C GLU A 61 9.52 32.77 3.51
N MET A 62 9.81 32.64 4.80
CA MET A 62 8.84 32.13 5.78
C MET A 62 7.60 33.02 5.82
N LEU A 63 7.76 34.34 5.90
CA LEU A 63 6.63 35.28 5.89
C LEU A 63 5.80 35.20 4.60
N ARG A 64 6.45 34.96 3.44
CA ARG A 64 5.77 34.79 2.15
C ARG A 64 4.98 33.49 2.09
N LEU A 65 5.56 32.37 2.54
CA LEU A 65 4.93 31.05 2.49
C LEU A 65 3.91 30.84 3.61
N ARG A 66 4.06 31.56 4.72
CA ARG A 66 3.24 31.53 5.95
C ARG A 66 2.82 32.95 6.34
N PRO A 67 1.88 33.57 5.61
CA PRO A 67 1.41 34.93 5.92
C PRO A 67 0.81 35.07 7.34
N GLU A 68 0.44 33.96 7.98
CA GLU A 68 -0.02 33.91 9.37
C GLU A 68 1.05 34.40 10.35
N LEU A 69 2.35 34.18 10.08
CA LEU A 69 3.43 34.75 10.89
C LEU A 69 3.35 36.29 10.91
N LYS A 70 3.13 36.91 9.75
CA LYS A 70 3.00 38.37 9.66
C LYS A 70 1.73 38.85 10.36
N ALA A 71 0.63 38.11 10.24
CA ALA A 71 -0.63 38.43 10.92
C ALA A 71 -0.50 38.40 12.45
N ASP A 72 0.33 37.49 12.97
CA ASP A 72 0.66 37.38 14.40
C ASP A 72 1.73 38.40 14.86
N GLY A 73 2.20 39.28 13.96
CA GLY A 73 3.08 40.41 14.28
C GLY A 73 4.58 40.16 14.08
N TYR A 74 4.97 38.98 13.58
CA TYR A 74 6.38 38.65 13.36
C TYR A 74 6.98 39.37 12.15
N GLN A 75 8.27 39.70 12.26
CA GLN A 75 9.07 40.40 11.26
C GLN A 75 10.33 39.60 10.93
N VAL A 76 11.00 39.97 9.83
CA VAL A 76 12.28 39.36 9.46
C VAL A 76 13.31 39.65 10.55
N GLY A 77 14.04 38.62 10.99
CA GLY A 77 15.02 38.70 12.07
C GLY A 77 14.49 38.31 13.46
N ASP A 78 13.16 38.22 13.64
CA ASP A 78 12.59 37.66 14.87
C ASP A 78 13.01 36.19 15.04
N LYS A 79 13.08 35.72 16.28
CA LYS A 79 13.43 34.32 16.58
C LYS A 79 12.25 33.59 17.21
N LEU A 80 11.97 32.40 16.70
CA LEU A 80 10.93 31.51 17.25
C LEU A 80 11.48 30.10 17.49
N PRO A 81 11.08 29.46 18.61
CA PRO A 81 11.34 28.05 18.82
C PRO A 81 10.72 27.17 17.73
N GLY A 82 11.41 26.10 17.33
CA GLY A 82 10.94 25.16 16.31
C GLY A 82 9.56 24.59 16.60
N ARG A 83 9.20 24.35 17.87
CA ARG A 83 7.85 23.90 18.28
C ARG A 83 6.75 24.88 17.93
N VAL A 84 7.02 26.19 18.00
CA VAL A 84 6.04 27.24 17.62
C VAL A 84 5.87 27.24 16.10
N LEU A 85 6.98 27.22 15.36
CA LEU A 85 6.99 27.12 13.90
C LEU A 85 6.24 25.89 13.40
N HIS A 86 6.52 24.74 13.99
CA HIS A 86 5.91 23.48 13.62
C HIS A 86 4.40 23.47 13.94
N ALA A 87 4.01 23.81 15.16
CA ALA A 87 2.64 23.67 15.63
C ALA A 87 1.69 24.70 15.01
N LYS A 88 2.09 25.98 14.91
CA LYS A 88 1.21 27.05 14.44
C LYS A 88 1.30 27.33 12.95
N TYR A 89 2.48 27.16 12.36
CA TYR A 89 2.78 27.65 11.02
C TYR A 89 3.11 26.55 10.01
N SER A 90 3.12 25.27 10.39
CA SER A 90 3.15 24.20 9.37
C SER A 90 1.75 23.97 8.79
N ARG A 91 1.66 23.82 7.45
CA ARG A 91 0.39 23.52 6.78
C ARG A 91 -0.24 22.21 7.25
N TYR A 92 0.60 21.28 7.70
CA TYR A 92 0.14 20.02 8.26
C TYR A 92 -0.51 20.21 9.63
N MET A 93 0.17 20.87 10.58
CA MET A 93 -0.37 21.07 11.93
C MET A 93 -1.59 22.00 11.96
N GLN A 94 -1.70 22.95 11.03
CA GLN A 94 -2.89 23.80 10.89
C GLN A 94 -4.19 23.02 10.65
N LYS A 95 -4.12 21.79 10.12
CA LYS A 95 -5.28 20.91 9.99
C LYS A 95 -5.85 20.51 11.36
N PHE A 96 -4.99 20.36 12.36
CA PHE A 96 -5.37 20.03 13.72
C PHE A 96 -5.88 21.24 14.49
N SER A 97 -5.52 22.48 14.13
CA SER A 97 -5.95 23.69 14.85
C SER A 97 -7.48 23.82 14.94
N LYS A 98 -8.24 23.30 13.96
CA LYS A 98 -9.71 23.29 14.01
C LYS A 98 -10.28 22.05 14.72
N LEU A 99 -9.56 20.94 14.68
CA LEU A 99 -10.01 19.63 15.17
C LEU A 99 -9.70 19.43 16.65
N ALA A 100 -8.53 19.87 17.08
CA ALA A 100 -7.95 19.69 18.41
C ALA A 100 -7.01 20.89 18.71
N PRO A 101 -7.56 22.11 18.89
CA PRO A 101 -6.76 23.29 19.20
C PRO A 101 -5.87 23.10 20.44
N GLU A 102 -6.34 22.35 21.43
CA GLU A 102 -5.60 22.02 22.65
C GLU A 102 -4.30 21.25 22.36
N LEU A 103 -4.28 20.42 21.31
CA LEU A 103 -3.06 19.72 20.89
C LEU A 103 -2.01 20.70 20.39
N ILE A 104 -2.43 21.75 19.67
CA ILE A 104 -1.51 22.78 19.17
C ILE A 104 -0.89 23.54 20.33
N ASP A 105 -1.69 23.94 21.31
CA ASP A 105 -1.21 24.63 22.51
C ASP A 105 -0.21 23.78 23.30
N GLU A 106 -0.51 22.49 23.44
CA GLU A 106 0.38 21.56 24.12
C GLU A 106 1.71 21.34 23.38
N ILE A 107 1.70 21.24 22.04
CA ILE A 107 2.95 21.17 21.24
C ILE A 107 3.72 22.49 21.33
N VAL A 108 3.05 23.64 21.32
CA VAL A 108 3.71 24.95 21.51
C VAL A 108 4.42 25.03 22.87
N LYS A 109 3.79 24.50 23.92
CA LYS A 109 4.29 24.56 25.29
C LYS A 109 5.39 23.54 25.57
N HIS A 110 5.21 22.30 25.13
CA HIS A 110 6.05 21.16 25.51
C HIS A 110 6.89 20.59 24.36
N GLY A 111 6.54 20.91 23.12
CA GLY A 111 7.05 20.23 21.92
C GLY A 111 6.48 18.82 21.78
N ALA A 112 7.01 18.07 20.82
CA ALA A 112 6.71 16.65 20.62
C ALA A 112 8.01 15.84 20.62
N ARG A 113 7.95 14.58 21.03
CA ARG A 113 9.12 13.69 21.14
C ARG A 113 9.78 13.39 19.80
N PHE A 114 9.02 13.46 18.72
CA PHE A 114 9.47 13.24 17.34
C PHE A 114 9.06 14.42 16.46
N THR A 115 9.73 14.55 15.31
CA THR A 115 9.45 15.59 14.30
C THR A 115 8.49 15.12 13.21
N HIS A 116 8.43 13.80 13.00
CA HIS A 116 7.53 13.12 12.09
C HIS A 116 6.95 11.91 12.82
N HIS A 117 5.63 11.79 12.78
CA HIS A 117 4.87 10.75 13.45
C HIS A 117 4.71 9.51 12.56
N SER A 118 4.36 9.70 11.29
CA SER A 118 3.73 8.66 10.48
C SER A 118 4.31 8.54 9.08
N SER A 119 4.59 7.30 8.70
CA SER A 119 4.94 6.88 7.34
C SER A 119 4.31 5.51 7.10
N ILE A 120 3.79 5.26 5.90
CA ILE A 120 3.23 3.95 5.54
C ILE A 120 4.23 3.25 4.62
N ALA A 121 4.92 2.25 5.16
CA ALA A 121 5.87 1.42 4.41
C ALA A 121 5.15 0.25 3.70
N PRO A 122 5.79 -0.38 2.70
CA PRO A 122 5.29 -1.63 2.12
C PRO A 122 5.18 -2.72 3.19
N THR A 123 4.08 -3.45 3.21
CA THR A 123 3.85 -4.48 4.24
C THR A 123 3.69 -5.89 3.68
N GLY A 124 4.13 -6.15 2.44
CA GLY A 124 3.92 -7.44 1.75
C GLY A 124 4.23 -8.68 2.59
N THR A 125 5.49 -8.82 3.03
CA THR A 125 5.92 -9.99 3.81
C THR A 125 5.30 -10.02 5.20
N ILE A 126 5.27 -8.87 5.90
CA ILE A 126 4.73 -8.82 7.28
C ILE A 126 3.22 -9.04 7.32
N SER A 127 2.48 -8.67 6.27
CA SER A 127 1.04 -8.91 6.22
C SER A 127 0.75 -10.39 6.09
N LEU A 128 1.48 -11.07 5.20
CA LEU A 128 1.38 -12.52 5.07
C LEU A 128 1.78 -13.23 6.37
N SER A 129 2.91 -12.86 6.98
CA SER A 129 3.47 -13.64 8.10
C SER A 129 2.89 -13.29 9.47
N LEU A 130 2.50 -12.04 9.72
CA LEU A 130 2.07 -11.55 11.04
C LEU A 130 0.62 -11.08 11.08
N ALA A 131 -0.01 -10.85 9.93
CA ALA A 131 -1.38 -10.34 9.85
C ALA A 131 -2.34 -11.31 9.13
N ASN A 132 -2.03 -12.61 9.12
CA ASN A 132 -2.85 -13.65 8.50
C ASN A 132 -3.26 -13.32 7.05
N ASN A 133 -2.36 -12.69 6.30
CA ASN A 133 -2.59 -12.25 4.94
C ASN A 133 -3.76 -11.27 4.78
N ALA A 134 -3.90 -10.34 5.72
CA ALA A 134 -4.67 -9.12 5.50
C ALA A 134 -4.08 -8.29 4.35
N SER A 135 -4.86 -7.35 3.81
CA SER A 135 -4.41 -6.47 2.73
C SER A 135 -3.18 -5.65 3.14
N ASN A 136 -2.28 -5.41 2.20
CA ASN A 136 -1.02 -4.72 2.47
C ASN A 136 -1.23 -3.21 2.66
N GLY A 137 -0.65 -2.60 3.69
CA GLY A 137 -0.70 -1.16 3.91
C GLY A 137 -2.10 -0.57 3.78
N ILE A 138 -2.25 0.35 2.83
CA ILE A 138 -3.54 0.94 2.45
C ILE A 138 -4.09 0.36 1.14
N GLU A 139 -3.51 -0.72 0.62
CA GLU A 139 -3.87 -1.36 -0.65
C GLU A 139 -5.11 -2.26 -0.48
N PRO A 140 -5.88 -2.50 -1.56
CA PRO A 140 -6.81 -3.62 -1.57
C PRO A 140 -6.02 -4.95 -1.51
N SER A 141 -6.70 -6.05 -1.24
CA SER A 141 -6.09 -7.37 -1.40
C SER A 141 -5.68 -7.58 -2.86
N PHE A 142 -4.47 -8.10 -3.09
CA PHE A 142 -3.96 -8.37 -4.44
C PHE A 142 -4.90 -9.31 -5.22
N ALA A 143 -5.29 -10.39 -4.56
CA ALA A 143 -6.35 -11.31 -4.93
C ALA A 143 -6.86 -11.97 -3.63
N HIS A 144 -8.13 -12.40 -3.63
CA HIS A 144 -8.70 -13.06 -2.46
C HIS A 144 -8.29 -14.54 -2.35
N HIS A 145 -7.96 -15.16 -3.48
CA HIS A 145 -7.33 -16.48 -3.60
C HIS A 145 -6.28 -16.41 -4.71
N TYR A 146 -5.05 -16.81 -4.41
CA TYR A 146 -3.94 -16.87 -5.36
C TYR A 146 -2.92 -17.90 -4.89
N ALA A 147 -1.98 -18.24 -5.76
CA ALA A 147 -0.90 -19.14 -5.39
C ALA A 147 0.40 -18.40 -5.14
N ARG A 148 1.19 -18.91 -4.19
CA ARG A 148 2.56 -18.48 -3.96
C ARG A 148 3.52 -19.63 -4.17
N ASN A 149 4.55 -19.37 -4.97
CA ASN A 149 5.63 -20.31 -5.21
C ASN A 149 6.61 -20.27 -4.02
N VAL A 150 6.71 -21.36 -3.27
CA VAL A 150 7.57 -21.48 -2.09
C VAL A 150 8.69 -22.49 -2.36
N ILE A 151 9.93 -22.14 -1.99
CA ILE A 151 11.06 -23.07 -2.01
C ILE A 151 10.92 -23.97 -0.78
N ARG A 152 10.77 -25.27 -0.99
CA ARG A 152 10.85 -26.28 0.07
C ARG A 152 12.17 -27.04 -0.04
N GLU A 153 12.77 -27.27 1.11
CA GLU A 153 13.98 -28.10 1.22
C GLU A 153 13.71 -29.50 0.64
N GLY A 154 14.57 -29.97 -0.28
CA GLY A 154 14.44 -31.27 -0.94
C GLY A 154 13.51 -31.31 -2.16
N LYS A 155 13.07 -30.16 -2.70
CA LYS A 155 12.33 -30.07 -3.98
C LYS A 155 13.18 -29.40 -5.06
N LYS A 156 13.20 -29.97 -6.27
CA LYS A 156 13.97 -29.44 -7.40
C LYS A 156 13.37 -28.16 -8.01
N SER A 157 12.13 -27.81 -7.63
CA SER A 157 11.40 -26.62 -8.08
C SER A 157 10.52 -26.03 -6.96
N LYS A 158 9.96 -24.83 -7.19
CA LYS A 158 9.04 -24.18 -6.23
C LYS A 158 7.68 -24.92 -6.20
N GLU A 159 7.13 -25.10 -5.00
CA GLU A 159 5.79 -25.66 -4.80
C GLU A 159 4.72 -24.56 -4.78
N LYS A 160 3.59 -24.80 -5.45
CA LYS A 160 2.42 -23.92 -5.48
C LYS A 160 1.64 -24.10 -4.17
N VAL A 161 1.56 -23.06 -3.35
CA VAL A 161 0.75 -23.05 -2.13
C VAL A 161 -0.42 -22.09 -2.30
N ASP A 162 -1.64 -22.56 -2.03
CA ASP A 162 -2.82 -21.71 -2.01
C ASP A 162 -2.78 -20.72 -0.85
N VAL A 163 -3.02 -19.46 -1.18
CA VAL A 163 -3.05 -18.35 -0.26
C VAL A 163 -4.41 -17.66 -0.38
N TYR A 164 -5.04 -17.44 0.77
CA TYR A 164 -6.33 -16.77 0.87
C TYR A 164 -6.14 -15.44 1.61
N SER A 165 -6.87 -14.41 1.21
CA SER A 165 -6.94 -13.15 1.98
C SER A 165 -7.68 -13.37 3.30
N PHE A 166 -7.29 -12.62 4.34
CA PHE A 166 -7.91 -12.73 5.66
C PHE A 166 -9.43 -12.56 5.62
N GLU A 167 -9.93 -11.54 4.92
CA GLU A 167 -11.35 -11.24 4.80
C GLU A 167 -12.14 -12.35 4.10
N LEU A 168 -11.53 -13.06 3.15
CA LEU A 168 -12.15 -14.23 2.52
C LEU A 168 -12.28 -15.39 3.51
N LEU A 169 -11.21 -15.69 4.26
CA LEU A 169 -11.24 -16.75 5.27
C LEU A 169 -12.31 -16.46 6.34
N ALA A 170 -12.36 -15.23 6.83
CA ALA A 170 -13.36 -14.79 7.81
C ALA A 170 -14.79 -14.91 7.25
N TYR A 171 -15.01 -14.47 6.01
CA TYR A 171 -16.32 -14.58 5.36
C TYR A 171 -16.75 -16.01 5.13
N ARG A 172 -15.81 -16.88 4.72
CA ARG A 172 -16.07 -18.31 4.54
C ARG A 172 -16.48 -18.98 5.84
N GLU A 173 -15.77 -18.70 6.92
CA GLU A 173 -16.07 -19.32 8.21
C GLU A 173 -17.38 -18.82 8.80
N LEU A 174 -17.62 -17.51 8.77
CA LEU A 174 -18.71 -16.88 9.51
C LEU A 174 -20.01 -16.76 8.70
N ILE A 175 -19.94 -16.69 7.37
CA ILE A 175 -21.07 -16.32 6.51
C ILE A 175 -21.36 -17.40 5.47
N ASN A 176 -20.38 -17.77 4.65
CA ASN A 176 -20.59 -18.71 3.55
C ASN A 176 -19.36 -19.59 3.28
N LYS A 177 -19.39 -20.83 3.81
CA LYS A 177 -18.29 -21.81 3.66
C LYS A 177 -17.93 -22.18 2.22
N LYS A 178 -18.84 -21.95 1.27
CA LYS A 178 -18.61 -22.23 -0.16
C LYS A 178 -18.04 -21.04 -0.92
N ALA A 179 -17.99 -19.86 -0.32
CA ALA A 179 -17.64 -18.62 -1.01
C ALA A 179 -16.24 -18.68 -1.63
N MET A 180 -16.15 -18.46 -2.93
CA MET A 180 -14.90 -18.47 -3.68
C MET A 180 -14.86 -17.31 -4.68
N PRO A 181 -13.67 -16.72 -4.93
CA PRO A 181 -13.49 -15.81 -6.05
C PRO A 181 -13.87 -16.48 -7.37
N PHE A 182 -14.49 -15.73 -8.29
CA PHE A 182 -14.87 -16.19 -9.63
C PHE A 182 -15.81 -17.42 -9.67
N ALA A 183 -16.56 -17.70 -8.60
CA ALA A 183 -17.52 -18.79 -8.60
C ALA A 183 -18.69 -18.53 -9.57
N ASP A 184 -18.92 -19.48 -10.49
CA ASP A 184 -20.07 -19.47 -11.40
C ASP A 184 -21.39 -19.68 -10.64
N ASP A 185 -21.38 -20.61 -9.68
CA ASP A 185 -22.52 -20.90 -8.82
C ASP A 185 -22.82 -19.70 -7.92
N GLU A 186 -24.07 -19.23 -8.00
CA GLU A 186 -24.55 -18.09 -7.21
C GLU A 186 -24.41 -18.35 -5.70
N SER A 187 -24.53 -19.60 -5.26
CA SER A 187 -24.38 -19.95 -3.83
C SER A 187 -22.95 -19.83 -3.30
N ALA A 188 -21.96 -19.77 -4.18
CA ALA A 188 -20.54 -19.62 -3.85
C ALA A 188 -19.97 -18.26 -4.26
N ARG A 189 -20.77 -17.39 -4.88
CA ARG A 189 -20.31 -16.08 -5.37
C ARG A 189 -20.00 -15.13 -4.21
N LEU A 190 -18.90 -14.41 -4.33
CA LEU A 190 -18.56 -13.34 -3.40
C LEU A 190 -19.44 -12.10 -3.66
N PRO A 191 -19.83 -11.36 -2.60
CA PRO A 191 -20.47 -10.07 -2.75
C PRO A 191 -19.60 -9.07 -3.53
N ASP A 192 -20.24 -8.08 -4.16
CA ASP A 192 -19.60 -7.10 -5.03
C ASP A 192 -18.65 -6.11 -4.32
N TYR A 193 -18.59 -6.15 -2.99
CA TYR A 193 -17.64 -5.41 -2.16
C TYR A 193 -16.33 -6.16 -1.89
N PHE A 194 -16.19 -7.42 -2.33
CA PHE A 194 -14.91 -8.14 -2.39
C PHE A 194 -14.09 -7.66 -3.58
N ILE A 195 -13.49 -6.48 -3.42
CA ILE A 195 -12.69 -5.80 -4.45
C ILE A 195 -11.22 -6.20 -4.30
N SER A 196 -10.66 -6.76 -5.38
CA SER A 196 -9.23 -7.04 -5.50
C SER A 196 -8.50 -5.91 -6.22
N ALA A 197 -7.17 -5.95 -6.26
CA ALA A 197 -6.37 -4.90 -6.86
C ALA A 197 -6.65 -4.65 -8.36
N ASP A 198 -7.10 -5.66 -9.11
CA ASP A 198 -7.39 -5.51 -10.54
C ASP A 198 -8.76 -4.90 -10.82
N ASP A 199 -9.66 -4.98 -9.85
CA ASP A 199 -11.00 -4.39 -9.92
C ASP A 199 -10.97 -2.87 -9.64
N VAL A 200 -9.83 -2.35 -9.18
CA VAL A 200 -9.67 -0.94 -8.78
C VAL A 200 -9.10 -0.12 -9.94
N THR A 201 -9.81 0.94 -10.29
CA THR A 201 -9.31 1.88 -11.30
C THR A 201 -8.06 2.63 -10.81
N PRO A 202 -7.12 3.03 -11.69
CA PRO A 202 -5.96 3.81 -11.28
C PRO A 202 -6.33 5.09 -10.53
N LYS A 203 -7.44 5.74 -10.91
CA LYS A 203 -7.96 6.91 -10.20
C LYS A 203 -8.38 6.57 -8.77
N ALA A 204 -9.11 5.47 -8.56
CA ALA A 204 -9.53 5.04 -7.22
C ALA A 204 -8.33 4.67 -6.32
N HIS A 205 -7.24 4.11 -6.88
CA HIS A 205 -5.98 3.94 -6.15
C HIS A 205 -5.43 5.29 -5.65
N VAL A 206 -5.41 6.32 -6.51
CA VAL A 206 -4.97 7.68 -6.15
C VAL A 206 -5.90 8.30 -5.11
N ASP A 207 -7.22 8.13 -5.24
CA ASP A 207 -8.21 8.69 -4.31
C ASP A 207 -8.03 8.16 -2.89
N ILE A 208 -7.83 6.85 -2.71
CA ILE A 208 -7.57 6.26 -1.38
C ILE A 208 -6.26 6.78 -0.79
N GLN A 209 -5.22 6.93 -1.63
CA GLN A 209 -3.96 7.53 -1.17
C GLN A 209 -4.17 8.98 -0.73
N ALA A 210 -4.94 9.76 -1.47
CA ALA A 210 -5.24 11.15 -1.13
C ALA A 210 -6.01 11.24 0.19
N ALA A 211 -7.00 10.39 0.41
CA ALA A 211 -7.75 10.31 1.67
C ALA A 211 -6.82 10.04 2.87
N ALA A 212 -5.93 9.04 2.76
CA ALA A 212 -4.98 8.73 3.83
C ALA A 212 -3.91 9.82 4.01
N GLN A 213 -3.31 10.32 2.93
CA GLN A 213 -2.15 11.22 2.99
C GLN A 213 -2.47 12.59 3.62
N ARG A 214 -3.75 12.98 3.67
CA ARG A 214 -4.19 14.18 4.42
C ARG A 214 -3.63 14.21 5.84
N TRP A 215 -3.51 13.05 6.48
CA TRP A 215 -3.10 12.89 7.89
C TRP A 215 -1.80 12.10 8.05
N ILE A 216 -1.05 11.90 6.96
CA ILE A 216 0.32 11.34 7.01
C ILE A 216 1.30 12.49 6.77
N ASP A 217 2.21 12.72 7.72
CA ASP A 217 3.20 13.80 7.66
C ASP A 217 4.46 13.43 6.86
N SER A 218 4.85 12.15 6.82
CA SER A 218 5.89 11.65 5.92
C SER A 218 5.31 11.22 4.57
N SER A 219 5.44 9.97 4.13
CA SER A 219 4.92 9.51 2.84
C SER A 219 4.21 8.16 2.96
N ILE A 220 3.62 7.71 1.85
CA ILE A 220 2.91 6.44 1.72
C ILE A 220 3.53 5.68 0.56
N SER A 221 3.99 4.47 0.83
CA SER A 221 4.40 3.52 -0.20
C SER A 221 3.20 2.65 -0.58
N LYS A 222 2.35 3.22 -1.44
CA LYS A 222 1.21 2.52 -2.06
C LYS A 222 1.49 2.34 -3.54
N THR A 223 1.18 1.16 -4.05
CA THR A 223 1.20 0.88 -5.48
C THR A 223 -0.20 1.03 -6.10
N ALA A 224 -0.30 1.76 -7.20
CA ALA A 224 -1.48 1.83 -8.06
C ALA A 224 -1.31 0.81 -9.19
N ASN A 225 -2.15 -0.23 -9.20
CA ASN A 225 -2.13 -1.22 -10.28
C ASN A 225 -2.74 -0.59 -11.53
N VAL A 226 -2.08 -0.80 -12.66
CA VAL A 226 -2.49 -0.27 -13.96
C VAL A 226 -2.65 -1.44 -14.93
N PRO A 227 -3.79 -1.55 -15.64
CA PRO A 227 -3.99 -2.59 -16.63
C PRO A 227 -2.89 -2.62 -17.71
N THR A 228 -2.55 -3.80 -18.22
CA THR A 228 -1.51 -3.94 -19.26
C THR A 228 -1.86 -3.16 -20.54
N ASN A 229 -3.14 -3.14 -20.92
CA ASN A 229 -3.67 -2.46 -22.11
C ASN A 229 -4.12 -1.01 -21.84
N PHE A 230 -3.61 -0.36 -20.78
CA PHE A 230 -4.01 1.00 -20.43
C PHE A 230 -3.44 2.04 -21.41
N PRO A 231 -4.27 2.93 -22.00
CA PRO A 231 -3.79 3.93 -22.97
C PRO A 231 -2.72 4.85 -22.38
N TYR A 232 -1.66 5.13 -23.15
CA TYR A 232 -0.53 5.93 -22.69
C TYR A 232 -0.92 7.36 -22.26
N GLU A 233 -1.84 8.01 -22.99
CA GLU A 233 -2.31 9.35 -22.60
C GLU A 233 -3.03 9.32 -21.25
N ALA A 234 -3.94 8.35 -21.05
CA ALA A 234 -4.61 8.16 -19.76
C ALA A 234 -3.63 7.77 -18.63
N PHE A 235 -2.52 7.09 -18.95
CA PHE A 235 -1.50 6.75 -17.97
C PHE A 235 -0.80 7.99 -17.40
N LYS A 236 -0.47 8.98 -18.25
CA LYS A 236 0.12 10.25 -17.80
C LYS A 236 -0.79 10.98 -16.83
N ASP A 237 -2.09 10.94 -17.10
CA ASP A 237 -3.10 11.60 -16.28
C ASP A 237 -3.15 11.06 -14.85
N ILE A 238 -2.70 9.83 -14.59
CA ILE A 238 -2.58 9.28 -13.22
C ILE A 238 -1.64 10.16 -12.38
N TYR A 239 -0.49 10.54 -12.94
CA TYR A 239 0.49 11.36 -12.23
C TYR A 239 0.07 12.83 -12.13
N LEU A 240 -0.55 13.37 -13.19
CA LEU A 240 -1.11 14.73 -13.16
C LEU A 240 -2.22 14.82 -12.12
N TYR A 241 -3.11 13.84 -12.08
CA TYR A 241 -4.16 13.77 -11.07
C TYR A 241 -3.59 13.60 -9.65
N ALA A 242 -2.57 12.75 -9.46
CA ALA A 242 -1.89 12.63 -8.17
C ALA A 242 -1.25 13.96 -7.72
N TYR A 243 -0.64 14.70 -8.65
CA TYR A 243 -0.10 16.03 -8.38
C TYR A 243 -1.21 17.02 -7.98
N ASP A 244 -2.33 17.04 -8.70
CA ASP A 244 -3.48 17.90 -8.41
C ASP A 244 -4.11 17.59 -7.05
N GLN A 245 -4.08 16.32 -6.62
CA GLN A 245 -4.49 15.89 -5.28
C GLN A 245 -3.45 16.24 -4.19
N GLY A 246 -2.29 16.79 -4.54
CA GLY A 246 -1.22 17.12 -3.60
C GLY A 246 -0.51 15.90 -3.03
N LEU A 247 -0.44 14.80 -3.78
CA LEU A 247 0.28 13.60 -3.36
C LEU A 247 1.79 13.85 -3.29
N LYS A 248 2.43 13.33 -2.24
CA LYS A 248 3.89 13.42 -2.02
C LYS A 248 4.66 12.42 -2.89
N GLY A 249 3.96 11.44 -3.45
CA GLY A 249 4.48 10.46 -4.39
C GLY A 249 3.34 9.65 -4.99
N CYS A 250 3.57 9.03 -6.14
CA CYS A 250 2.64 8.13 -6.79
C CYS A 250 3.46 7.02 -7.47
N THR A 251 3.24 5.78 -7.04
CA THR A 251 3.89 4.61 -7.63
C THR A 251 2.87 3.82 -8.42
N THR A 252 3.14 3.58 -9.70
CA THR A 252 2.31 2.73 -10.55
C THR A 252 3.00 1.40 -10.80
N PHE A 253 2.25 0.32 -10.82
CA PHE A 253 2.70 -0.97 -11.32
C PHE A 253 1.83 -1.38 -12.49
N ARG A 254 2.45 -1.59 -13.66
CA ARG A 254 1.80 -2.12 -14.85
C ARG A 254 2.44 -3.45 -15.17
N TYR A 255 1.64 -4.51 -15.18
CA TYR A 255 2.14 -5.84 -15.53
C TYR A 255 2.63 -5.86 -16.98
N ASN A 256 3.86 -6.34 -17.19
CA ASN A 256 4.45 -6.55 -18.50
C ASN A 256 4.78 -8.05 -18.68
N PRO A 257 3.99 -8.81 -19.46
CA PRO A 257 4.21 -10.24 -19.63
C PRO A 257 5.57 -10.58 -20.27
N GLU A 258 6.18 -9.68 -21.04
CA GLU A 258 7.48 -9.89 -21.68
C GLU A 258 8.66 -9.69 -20.73
N ALA A 259 8.47 -8.97 -19.62
CA ALA A 259 9.54 -8.55 -18.71
C ALA A 259 9.33 -9.00 -17.25
N PHE A 260 8.14 -9.48 -16.88
CA PHE A 260 7.74 -9.70 -15.49
C PHE A 260 7.25 -11.12 -15.25
N GLN A 261 8.05 -11.90 -14.51
CA GLN A 261 7.59 -13.08 -13.79
C GLN A 261 7.72 -12.80 -12.28
N GLY A 262 6.61 -12.43 -11.66
CA GLY A 262 6.55 -12.03 -10.26
C GLY A 262 6.51 -13.21 -9.28
N VAL A 263 6.72 -12.92 -7.99
CA VAL A 263 6.56 -13.89 -6.88
C VAL A 263 5.09 -14.26 -6.64
N LEU A 264 4.18 -13.38 -7.06
CA LEU A 264 2.73 -13.57 -7.01
C LEU A 264 2.24 -13.91 -8.41
N VAL A 265 1.51 -15.01 -8.52
CA VAL A 265 1.05 -15.49 -9.82
C VAL A 265 -0.44 -15.81 -9.74
N LYS A 266 -1.22 -15.24 -10.66
CA LYS A 266 -2.64 -15.58 -10.84
C LYS A 266 -2.78 -16.69 -11.87
N GLU A 267 -3.80 -17.52 -11.70
CA GLU A 267 -4.06 -18.65 -12.60
C GLU A 267 -4.27 -18.20 -14.05
N GLU A 268 -4.99 -17.09 -14.25
CA GLU A 268 -5.30 -16.55 -15.57
C GLU A 268 -4.06 -15.96 -16.27
N ASP A 269 -3.19 -15.26 -15.54
CA ASP A 269 -1.93 -14.74 -16.08
C ASP A 269 -1.00 -15.88 -16.55
N LEU A 270 -0.96 -16.98 -15.78
CA LEU A 270 -0.25 -18.21 -16.16
C LEU A 270 -0.84 -18.83 -17.43
N ALA A 271 -2.16 -18.98 -17.48
CA ALA A 271 -2.86 -19.57 -18.63
C ALA A 271 -2.66 -18.77 -19.92
N ASN A 272 -2.51 -17.45 -19.82
CA ASN A 272 -2.35 -16.56 -20.97
C ASN A 272 -0.89 -16.46 -21.45
N THR A 273 0.09 -16.83 -20.63
CA THR A 273 1.51 -16.77 -21.00
C THR A 273 1.96 -18.09 -21.63
N THR A 274 2.70 -18.03 -22.75
CA THR A 274 3.24 -19.22 -23.44
C THR A 274 4.75 -19.28 -23.23
N TYR A 275 5.24 -20.44 -22.81
CA TYR A 275 6.65 -20.72 -22.54
C TYR A 275 7.20 -21.68 -23.57
N GLU A 276 8.39 -21.38 -24.07
CA GLU A 276 9.06 -22.14 -25.11
C GLU A 276 10.21 -22.95 -24.51
N PHE A 277 10.22 -24.26 -24.73
CA PHE A 277 11.26 -25.18 -24.29
C PHE A 277 11.97 -25.77 -25.52
N GLU A 278 13.28 -25.58 -25.60
CA GLU A 278 14.13 -26.26 -26.58
C GLU A 278 14.57 -27.62 -26.00
N LEU A 279 14.22 -28.70 -26.68
CA LEU A 279 14.60 -30.06 -26.31
C LEU A 279 16.01 -30.38 -26.81
N SER A 280 16.61 -31.45 -26.27
CA SER A 280 17.97 -31.87 -26.62
C SER A 280 18.15 -32.30 -28.08
N ASP A 281 17.06 -32.62 -28.78
CA ASP A 281 17.04 -32.90 -30.21
C ASP A 281 16.84 -31.65 -31.09
N GLY A 282 16.79 -30.46 -30.47
CA GLY A 282 16.57 -29.17 -31.12
C GLY A 282 15.12 -28.88 -31.48
N SER A 283 14.17 -29.74 -31.09
CA SER A 283 12.75 -29.47 -31.26
C SER A 283 12.25 -28.50 -30.19
N ILE A 284 11.21 -27.74 -30.53
CA ILE A 284 10.63 -26.72 -29.67
C ILE A 284 9.24 -27.15 -29.21
N VAL A 285 9.01 -27.09 -27.90
CA VAL A 285 7.71 -27.34 -27.28
C VAL A 285 7.19 -26.04 -26.67
N ASN A 286 5.96 -25.69 -26.99
CA ASN A 286 5.27 -24.51 -26.44
C ASN A 286 4.19 -24.97 -25.47
N CYS A 287 4.25 -24.48 -24.23
CA CYS A 287 3.29 -24.81 -23.18
C CYS A 287 2.70 -23.53 -22.58
N LYS A 288 1.41 -23.55 -22.21
CA LYS A 288 0.86 -22.49 -21.36
C LYS A 288 1.44 -22.56 -19.95
N GLY A 289 1.59 -21.41 -19.30
CA GLY A 289 2.25 -21.31 -18.00
C GLY A 289 1.67 -22.21 -16.90
N ASN A 290 0.37 -22.49 -16.95
CA ASN A 290 -0.34 -23.35 -16.00
C ASN A 290 -0.36 -24.84 -16.39
N GLU A 291 0.17 -25.23 -17.55
CA GLU A 291 0.26 -26.64 -17.93
C GLU A 291 1.25 -27.38 -17.04
N GLU A 292 0.91 -28.60 -16.62
CA GLU A 292 1.82 -29.48 -15.91
C GLU A 292 2.72 -30.23 -16.90
N ILE A 293 4.02 -30.11 -16.69
CA ILE A 293 5.09 -30.74 -17.46
C ILE A 293 5.83 -31.70 -16.53
N GLU A 294 5.96 -32.95 -16.94
CA GLU A 294 6.87 -33.90 -16.30
C GLU A 294 8.29 -33.69 -16.83
N TYR A 295 9.24 -33.39 -15.94
CA TYR A 295 10.64 -33.22 -16.28
C TYR A 295 11.54 -33.74 -15.13
N ASP A 296 12.54 -34.55 -15.48
CA ASP A 296 13.47 -35.20 -14.52
C ASP A 296 12.77 -35.93 -13.35
N GLY A 297 11.65 -36.60 -13.67
CA GLY A 297 10.86 -37.42 -12.74
C GLY A 297 9.97 -36.63 -11.77
N GLU A 298 9.83 -35.32 -11.95
CA GLU A 298 8.95 -34.45 -11.16
C GLU A 298 7.95 -33.71 -12.07
N LEU A 299 6.74 -33.48 -11.55
CA LEU A 299 5.73 -32.63 -12.20
C LEU A 299 5.97 -31.17 -11.80
N HIS A 300 5.96 -30.29 -12.79
CA HIS A 300 6.15 -28.85 -12.65
C HIS A 300 5.12 -28.10 -13.49
N SER A 301 4.65 -26.92 -13.05
CA SER A 301 4.01 -26.00 -14.00
C SER A 301 5.03 -25.50 -15.01
N ALA A 302 4.64 -25.32 -16.27
CA ALA A 302 5.52 -24.82 -17.33
C ALA A 302 6.27 -23.55 -16.93
N ALA A 303 5.59 -22.57 -16.33
CA ALA A 303 6.25 -21.34 -15.87
C ALA A 303 7.37 -21.60 -14.85
N ASN A 304 7.11 -22.43 -13.83
CA ASN A 304 8.10 -22.74 -12.79
C ASN A 304 9.30 -23.54 -13.33
N LEU A 305 9.06 -24.46 -14.28
CA LEU A 305 10.13 -25.24 -14.92
C LEU A 305 11.01 -24.34 -15.78
N TYR A 306 10.38 -23.51 -16.62
CA TYR A 306 11.08 -22.56 -17.48
C TYR A 306 11.99 -21.64 -16.67
N ASP A 307 11.48 -21.08 -15.56
CA ASP A 307 12.25 -20.22 -14.67
C ASP A 307 13.44 -20.93 -14.04
N ALA A 308 13.21 -22.13 -13.52
CA ALA A 308 14.25 -22.90 -12.84
C ALA A 308 15.40 -23.25 -13.79
N LEU A 309 15.09 -23.55 -15.06
CA LEU A 309 16.07 -23.82 -16.10
C LEU A 309 16.79 -22.54 -16.54
N LYS A 310 16.05 -21.46 -16.81
CA LYS A 310 16.59 -20.17 -17.29
C LYS A 310 17.48 -19.48 -16.27
N GLU A 311 17.06 -19.41 -15.01
CA GLU A 311 17.82 -18.83 -13.89
C GLU A 311 18.87 -19.83 -13.35
N GLY A 312 18.90 -21.06 -13.89
CA GLY A 312 19.87 -22.09 -13.57
C GLY A 312 19.84 -22.56 -12.12
N TYR A 313 18.69 -22.51 -11.44
CA TYR A 313 18.54 -23.03 -10.08
C TYR A 313 17.85 -24.39 -10.00
N TYR A 314 17.43 -24.96 -11.13
CA TYR A 314 16.85 -26.30 -11.18
C TYR A 314 17.79 -27.33 -10.53
N GLY A 315 17.31 -28.05 -9.51
CA GLY A 315 18.08 -29.07 -8.79
C GLY A 315 19.20 -28.54 -7.87
N LYS A 316 19.25 -27.23 -7.58
CA LYS A 316 20.27 -26.64 -6.67
C LYS A 316 19.90 -26.66 -5.17
N PHE A 317 18.67 -27.02 -4.81
CA PHE A 317 18.14 -27.00 -3.44
C PHE A 317 17.58 -28.36 -3.02
#